data_AF-A0A9P7G8P3-F1
#
_entry.id   AF-A0A9P7G8P3-F1
#
_cell.length_a   1.000
_cell.length_b   1.000
_cell.length_c   1.000
_cell.angle_alpha   90.00
_cell.angle_beta   90.00
_cell.angle_gamma   90.00
#
_symmetry.space_group_name_H-M   'P 1'
#
loop_
_entity.id
_entity.type
_entity.pdbx_description
1 polymer ?
#
loop_
_entity_poly.entity_id
_entity_poly.type
_entity_poly.pdbx_seq_one_letter_code
_entity_poly.pdbx_strand_id
1 'polypeptide(L)'
;MRALVQYILLAFVASLILAADLKSSLAALGISASFPGDPSYAVDSTACGLRGAGASFAIVTSYEIKTFPAPSSATVFSYAWVLDINATAKGISAFQSFVQTNIPATFGAEINFSKGPSSGTLTFILTGAWYGPAQDFEAILAPFLRQMPANPKTTVKDGTYIQSVIYFAGSLDTTKPDGHDTFYVKSLMTPESSPMSAAAIMALSQYLATEGKLRYYGSHYPRLTALKNKYDPTDVFRFPTGIEE
;
A
#
# COMPACT_ATOMS: atom_id res chain seq x y z
N MET A 1 -5.35 -13.59 -31.79
CA MET A 1 -3.98 -13.18 -31.45
C MET A 1 -3.90 -11.66 -31.56
N ARG A 2 -4.14 -10.95 -30.46
CA ARG A 2 -4.01 -9.49 -30.38
C ARG A 2 -3.31 -9.17 -29.07
N ALA A 3 -2.09 -8.65 -29.18
CA ALA A 3 -1.26 -8.24 -28.08
C ALA A 3 -1.97 -7.14 -27.28
N LEU A 4 -2.29 -7.43 -26.02
CA LEU A 4 -2.60 -6.37 -25.06
C LEU A 4 -1.27 -5.72 -24.70
N VAL A 5 -1.04 -4.54 -25.25
CA VAL A 5 0.03 -3.64 -24.83
C VAL A 5 -0.27 -3.25 -23.37
N GLN A 6 0.46 -3.84 -22.43
CA GLN A 6 0.54 -3.33 -21.06
C GLN A 6 1.11 -1.92 -21.14
N TYR A 7 0.29 -0.91 -20.81
CA TYR A 7 0.81 0.43 -20.56
C TYR A 7 1.65 0.36 -19.29
N ILE A 8 2.97 0.31 -19.47
CA ILE A 8 3.93 0.68 -18.42
C ILE A 8 3.75 2.18 -18.21
N LEU A 9 3.22 2.57 -17.05
CA LEU A 9 3.39 3.93 -16.57
C LEU A 9 4.89 4.13 -16.30
N LEU A 10 5.59 4.78 -17.22
CA LEU A 10 6.98 5.21 -17.03
C LEU A 10 7.01 6.33 -15.98
N ALA A 11 7.06 5.95 -14.71
CA ALA A 11 7.52 6.84 -13.65
C ALA A 11 9.03 6.67 -13.53
N PHE A 12 9.78 7.63 -14.08
CA PHE A 12 11.23 7.68 -13.98
C PHE A 12 11.61 8.11 -12.56
N VAL A 13 11.96 7.16 -11.69
CA VAL A 13 12.64 7.45 -10.43
C VAL A 13 14.03 6.84 -10.52
N ALA A 14 14.94 7.57 -11.17
CA ALA A 14 16.35 7.29 -11.02
C ALA A 14 16.80 7.88 -9.68
N SER A 15 17.10 7.03 -8.71
CA SER A 15 18.01 7.37 -7.63
C SER A 15 19.44 7.42 -8.20
N LEU A 16 19.71 8.48 -8.96
CA LEU A 16 21.05 8.95 -9.27
C LEU A 16 21.24 10.22 -8.45
N ILE A 17 22.33 10.24 -7.69
CA ILE A 17 22.97 11.42 -7.10
C ILE A 17 22.72 12.62 -8.01
N LEU A 18 22.22 13.72 -7.44
CA LEU A 18 22.04 15.05 -8.05
C LEU A 18 22.93 15.24 -9.29
N ALA A 19 22.43 14.83 -10.47
CA ALA A 19 22.99 15.29 -11.72
C ALA A 19 22.44 16.70 -11.83
N ALA A 20 23.32 17.70 -11.78
CA ALA A 20 22.98 19.11 -11.63
C ALA A 20 22.01 19.66 -12.70
N ASP A 21 21.71 18.89 -13.75
CA ASP A 21 20.75 19.23 -14.78
C ASP A 21 20.12 17.98 -15.44
N LEU A 22 18.94 17.59 -14.96
CA LEU A 22 18.13 16.51 -15.53
C LEU A 22 17.65 16.83 -16.95
N LYS A 23 17.44 18.12 -17.27
CA LYS A 23 16.91 18.56 -18.56
C LYS A 23 17.92 18.35 -19.67
N SER A 24 19.18 18.76 -19.48
CA SER A 24 20.25 18.47 -20.45
C SER A 24 20.54 16.98 -20.59
N SER A 25 20.43 16.22 -19.50
CA SER A 25 20.64 14.77 -19.52
C SER A 25 19.62 14.02 -20.40
N LEU A 26 18.35 14.40 -20.36
CA LEU A 26 17.31 13.83 -21.22
C LEU A 26 17.47 14.28 -22.68
N ALA A 27 17.83 15.55 -22.90
CA ALA A 27 18.08 16.08 -24.25
C ALA A 27 19.25 15.36 -24.95
N ALA A 28 20.33 15.06 -24.23
CA ALA A 28 21.48 14.32 -24.76
C ALA A 28 21.12 12.88 -25.19
N LEU A 29 20.06 12.31 -24.63
CA LEU A 29 19.52 10.99 -24.99
C LEU A 29 18.45 11.06 -26.09
N GLY A 30 18.16 12.25 -26.63
CA GLY A 30 17.10 12.47 -27.62
C GLY A 30 15.69 12.34 -27.06
N ILE A 31 15.53 12.36 -25.73
CA ILE A 31 14.24 12.24 -25.05
C ILE A 31 13.63 13.64 -24.92
N SER A 32 12.47 13.85 -25.54
CA SER A 32 11.70 15.08 -25.37
C SER A 32 10.91 15.03 -24.06
N ALA A 33 11.18 15.96 -23.15
CA ALA A 33 10.49 16.11 -21.87
C ALA A 33 10.19 17.60 -21.61
N SER A 34 9.04 17.86 -21.01
CA SER A 34 8.56 19.22 -20.69
C SER A 34 8.68 19.46 -19.19
N PHE A 35 9.30 20.57 -18.77
CA PHE A 35 9.58 20.88 -17.37
C PHE A 35 8.78 22.10 -16.88
N PRO A 36 8.50 22.22 -15.57
CA PRO A 36 7.90 23.44 -15.01
C PRO A 36 8.68 24.69 -15.45
N GLY A 37 7.99 25.62 -16.12
CA GLY A 37 8.58 26.84 -16.70
C GLY A 37 8.80 26.79 -18.21
N ASP A 38 8.71 25.62 -18.85
CA ASP A 38 8.73 25.52 -20.31
C ASP A 38 7.42 26.04 -20.92
N PRO A 39 7.45 26.72 -22.09
CA PRO A 39 6.24 27.24 -22.74
C PRO A 39 5.16 26.20 -23.03
N SER A 40 5.55 24.94 -23.29
CA SER A 40 4.61 23.84 -23.58
C SER A 40 4.15 23.09 -22.34
N TYR A 41 4.77 23.30 -21.16
CA TYR A 41 4.52 22.51 -19.96
C TYR A 41 3.07 22.48 -19.52
N ALA A 42 2.37 23.62 -19.59
CA ALA A 42 0.96 23.68 -19.23
C ALA A 42 0.11 22.74 -20.10
N VAL A 43 0.36 22.69 -21.40
CA VAL A 43 -0.39 21.81 -22.32
C VAL A 43 0.01 20.36 -22.09
N ASP A 44 1.31 20.07 -22.05
CA ASP A 44 1.84 18.72 -21.95
C ASP A 44 1.48 18.03 -20.62
N SER A 45 1.38 18.80 -19.53
CA SER A 45 1.10 18.27 -18.20
C SER A 45 -0.38 18.17 -17.86
N THR A 46 -1.29 18.90 -18.53
CA THR A 46 -2.71 18.97 -18.14
C THR A 46 -3.39 17.61 -17.98
N ALA A 47 -3.25 16.71 -18.95
CA ALA A 47 -3.90 15.40 -18.88
C ALA A 47 -3.33 14.53 -17.74
N CYS A 48 -2.04 14.62 -17.43
CA CYS A 48 -1.41 13.85 -16.35
C CYS A 48 -1.65 14.49 -14.97
N GLY A 49 -1.56 15.82 -14.91
CA GLY A 49 -1.82 16.63 -13.71
C GLY A 49 -3.26 16.48 -13.22
N LEU A 50 -4.25 16.57 -14.12
CA LEU A 50 -5.67 16.40 -13.74
C LEU A 50 -6.04 14.96 -13.35
N ARG A 51 -5.30 13.95 -13.83
CA ARG A 51 -5.54 12.51 -13.53
C ARG A 51 -4.70 11.96 -12.37
N GLY A 52 -4.02 12.82 -11.60
CA GLY A 52 -3.24 12.38 -10.44
C GLY A 52 -2.96 13.44 -9.37
N ALA A 53 -3.00 14.73 -9.72
CA ALA A 53 -2.71 15.85 -8.83
C ALA A 53 -3.64 17.06 -9.09
N GLY A 54 -4.86 16.81 -9.57
CA GLY A 54 -5.74 17.83 -10.15
C GLY A 54 -6.04 19.01 -9.24
N ALA A 55 -6.07 18.79 -7.92
CA ALA A 55 -6.27 19.84 -6.92
C ALA A 55 -5.21 20.96 -6.97
N SER A 56 -4.02 20.68 -7.48
CA SER A 56 -2.95 21.68 -7.66
C SER A 56 -3.10 22.52 -8.94
N PHE A 57 -3.97 22.11 -9.88
CA PHE A 57 -4.03 22.68 -11.23
C PHE A 57 -5.36 23.36 -11.55
N ALA A 58 -6.47 22.81 -11.07
CA ALA A 58 -7.79 23.34 -11.38
C ALA A 58 -8.86 22.88 -10.39
N ILE A 59 -9.96 23.62 -10.36
CA ILE A 59 -11.23 23.12 -9.81
C ILE A 59 -11.91 22.31 -10.91
N VAL A 60 -11.87 20.98 -10.82
CA VAL A 60 -12.55 20.09 -11.76
C VAL A 60 -14.02 19.97 -11.38
N THR A 61 -14.92 20.34 -12.28
CA THR A 61 -16.37 20.38 -12.03
C THR A 61 -17.15 19.20 -12.62
N SER A 62 -16.53 18.41 -13.49
CA SER A 62 -17.13 17.19 -14.05
C SER A 62 -16.08 16.17 -14.48
N TYR A 63 -16.45 14.90 -14.43
CA TYR A 63 -15.68 13.78 -14.97
C TYR A 63 -16.58 12.93 -15.85
N GLU A 64 -16.08 12.52 -17.01
CA GLU A 64 -16.66 11.45 -17.81
C GLU A 64 -15.78 10.20 -17.63
N ILE A 65 -16.37 9.12 -17.12
CA ILE A 65 -15.64 7.90 -16.75
C ILE A 65 -16.18 6.73 -17.57
N LYS A 66 -15.29 6.02 -18.25
CA LYS A 66 -15.63 4.75 -18.90
C LYS A 66 -15.87 3.68 -17.85
N THR A 67 -17.09 3.15 -17.79
CA THR A 67 -17.46 2.06 -16.89
C THR A 67 -17.22 0.67 -17.51
N PHE A 68 -17.13 -0.34 -16.66
CA PHE A 68 -17.08 -1.75 -17.04
C PHE A 68 -18.28 -2.50 -16.43
N PRO A 69 -18.69 -3.66 -16.99
CA PRO A 69 -19.67 -4.52 -16.33
C PRO A 69 -19.20 -4.87 -14.91
N ALA A 70 -20.12 -4.79 -13.95
CA ALA A 70 -19.83 -5.25 -12.60
C ALA A 70 -19.46 -6.74 -12.62
N PRO A 71 -18.41 -7.17 -11.89
CA PRO A 71 -18.12 -8.58 -11.70
C PRO A 71 -19.36 -9.34 -11.21
N SER A 72 -19.56 -10.56 -11.73
CA SER A 72 -20.67 -11.43 -11.33
C SER A 72 -20.56 -11.93 -9.88
N SER A 73 -19.36 -11.84 -9.29
CA SER A 73 -19.05 -12.24 -7.92
C SER A 73 -17.89 -11.38 -7.39
N ALA A 74 -17.86 -11.19 -6.07
CA ALA A 74 -16.74 -10.63 -5.35
C ALA A 74 -16.53 -11.39 -4.04
N THR A 75 -15.30 -11.81 -3.77
CA THR A 75 -14.89 -12.41 -2.49
C THR A 75 -13.91 -11.45 -1.82
N VAL A 76 -14.33 -10.79 -0.74
CA VAL A 76 -13.42 -9.98 0.10
C VAL A 76 -12.79 -10.85 1.17
N PHE A 77 -11.53 -10.57 1.48
CA PHE A 77 -10.80 -11.36 2.47
C PHE A 77 -9.86 -10.53 3.32
N SER A 78 -9.60 -11.05 4.53
CA SER A 78 -8.56 -10.58 5.44
C SER A 78 -7.97 -11.77 6.19
N TYR A 79 -6.65 -11.87 6.20
CA TYR A 79 -5.89 -12.80 7.01
C TYR A 79 -4.91 -12.01 7.87
N ALA A 80 -4.99 -12.17 9.18
CA ALA A 80 -4.18 -11.43 10.13
C ALA A 80 -3.35 -12.38 11.02
N TRP A 81 -2.09 -12.01 11.21
CA TRP A 81 -1.13 -12.69 12.09
C TRP A 81 -0.47 -11.68 13.01
N VAL A 82 -0.03 -12.15 14.19
CA VAL A 82 1.01 -11.47 14.98
C VAL A 82 2.32 -12.20 14.73
N LEU A 83 3.29 -11.51 14.16
CA LEU A 83 4.56 -12.07 13.70
C LEU A 83 5.74 -11.39 14.40
N ASP A 84 6.79 -12.15 14.68
CA ASP A 84 8.09 -11.56 15.01
C ASP A 84 8.77 -10.97 13.76
N ILE A 85 9.94 -10.37 13.95
CA ILE A 85 10.71 -9.71 12.88
C ILE A 85 11.05 -10.68 11.74
N ASN A 86 11.49 -11.90 12.08
CA ASN A 86 11.91 -12.88 11.08
C ASN A 86 10.73 -13.43 10.29
N ALA A 87 9.62 -13.73 10.96
CA ALA A 87 8.39 -14.19 10.34
C ALA A 87 7.74 -13.09 9.49
N THR A 88 7.82 -11.82 9.92
CA THR A 88 7.40 -10.66 9.11
C THR A 88 8.21 -10.57 7.83
N ALA A 89 9.55 -10.65 7.92
CA ALA A 89 10.43 -10.59 6.76
C ALA A 89 10.17 -11.74 5.77
N LYS A 90 9.93 -12.95 6.28
CA LYS A 90 9.49 -14.10 5.47
C LYS A 90 8.14 -13.83 4.80
N GLY A 91 7.16 -13.28 5.52
CA GLY A 91 5.84 -12.95 4.97
C GLY A 91 5.88 -11.90 3.86
N ILE A 92 6.68 -10.84 4.03
CA ILE A 92 6.92 -9.84 2.96
C ILE A 92 7.56 -10.49 1.74
N SER A 93 8.57 -11.33 1.95
CA SER A 93 9.27 -12.03 0.86
C SER A 93 8.32 -12.98 0.13
N ALA A 94 7.49 -13.73 0.86
CA ALA A 94 6.48 -14.62 0.30
C ALA A 94 5.41 -13.85 -0.50
N PHE A 95 4.96 -12.69 0.01
CA PHE A 95 4.01 -11.84 -0.71
C PHE A 95 4.63 -11.29 -1.99
N GLN A 96 5.86 -10.77 -1.93
CA GLN A 96 6.60 -10.29 -3.10
C GLN A 96 6.75 -11.38 -4.17
N SER A 97 7.17 -12.59 -3.79
CA SER A 97 7.27 -13.71 -4.72
C SER A 97 5.91 -14.15 -5.28
N PHE A 98 4.86 -14.11 -4.46
CA PHE A 98 3.50 -14.43 -4.90
C PHE A 98 3.01 -13.45 -5.97
N VAL A 99 3.14 -12.14 -5.74
CA VAL A 99 2.66 -11.12 -6.69
C VAL A 99 3.49 -11.00 -7.98
N GLN A 100 4.71 -11.55 -7.98
CA GLN A 100 5.53 -11.68 -9.19
C GLN A 100 5.17 -12.90 -10.06
N THR A 101 4.22 -13.74 -9.61
CA THR A 101 3.68 -14.81 -10.45
C THR A 101 2.61 -14.28 -11.41
N ASN A 102 2.08 -15.14 -12.27
CA ASN A 102 0.98 -14.79 -13.17
C ASN A 102 -0.37 -14.77 -12.43
N ILE A 103 -0.52 -13.84 -11.47
CA ILE A 103 -1.77 -13.65 -10.74
C ILE A 103 -2.83 -13.08 -11.71
N PRO A 104 -4.07 -13.60 -11.70
CA PRO A 104 -5.13 -13.06 -12.55
C PRO A 104 -5.45 -11.61 -12.23
N ALA A 105 -5.75 -10.80 -13.26
CA ALA A 105 -6.12 -9.38 -13.10
C ALA A 105 -7.41 -9.15 -12.27
N THR A 106 -8.17 -10.22 -11.99
CA THR A 106 -9.35 -10.20 -11.11
C THR A 106 -9.00 -10.33 -9.62
N PHE A 107 -7.72 -10.51 -9.27
CA PHE A 107 -7.25 -10.53 -7.88
C PHE A 107 -6.54 -9.20 -7.55
N GLY A 108 -6.91 -8.60 -6.42
CA GLY A 108 -6.22 -7.44 -5.86
C GLY A 108 -6.01 -7.63 -4.36
N ALA A 109 -4.81 -7.34 -3.88
CA ALA A 109 -4.49 -7.45 -2.46
C ALA A 109 -3.36 -6.51 -2.05
N GLU A 110 -3.31 -6.22 -0.76
CA GLU A 110 -2.25 -5.49 -0.10
C GLU A 110 -1.89 -6.15 1.23
N ILE A 111 -0.68 -5.87 1.70
CA ILE A 111 -0.26 -6.22 3.06
C ILE A 111 -0.15 -4.95 3.89
N ASN A 112 -0.87 -4.93 5.00
CA ASN A 112 -0.88 -3.85 5.97
C ASN A 112 -0.11 -4.27 7.21
N PHE A 113 0.74 -3.37 7.70
CA PHE A 113 1.46 -3.55 8.94
C PHE A 113 0.91 -2.60 9.99
N SER A 114 0.68 -3.12 11.17
CA SER A 114 0.52 -2.30 12.37
C SER A 114 1.33 -2.90 13.51
N LYS A 115 1.43 -2.17 14.60
CA LYS A 115 2.14 -2.61 15.79
C LYS A 115 1.56 -3.93 16.30
N GLY A 116 2.42 -4.86 16.73
CA GLY A 116 2.01 -6.05 17.47
C GLY A 116 1.75 -5.75 18.95
N PRO A 117 1.20 -6.72 19.71
CA PRO A 117 0.91 -6.57 21.14
C PRO A 117 2.17 -6.51 22.02
N SER A 118 3.36 -6.74 21.46
CA SER A 118 4.62 -6.71 22.21
C SER A 118 5.74 -6.13 21.35
N SER A 119 6.74 -5.51 21.99
CA SER A 119 7.95 -5.03 21.32
C SER A 119 8.61 -6.13 20.48
N GLY A 120 9.01 -5.80 19.25
CA GLY A 120 9.60 -6.77 18.32
C GLY A 120 8.58 -7.64 17.57
N THR A 121 7.28 -7.36 17.71
CA THR A 121 6.22 -8.02 16.94
C THR A 121 5.40 -7.03 16.13
N LEU A 122 4.83 -7.52 15.03
CA LEU A 122 3.97 -6.77 14.12
C LEU A 122 2.67 -7.53 13.87
N THR A 123 1.59 -6.78 13.75
CA THR A 123 0.37 -7.28 13.15
C THR A 123 0.54 -7.21 11.62
N PHE A 124 0.59 -8.37 10.97
CA PHE A 124 0.65 -8.54 9.52
C PHE A 124 -0.76 -8.84 9.02
N ILE A 125 -1.31 -8.01 8.14
CA ILE A 125 -2.66 -8.20 7.60
C ILE A 125 -2.57 -8.28 6.08
N LEU A 126 -2.83 -9.44 5.51
CA LEU A 126 -3.16 -9.54 4.09
C LEU A 126 -4.65 -9.23 3.93
N THR A 127 -5.00 -8.25 3.09
CA THR A 127 -6.39 -7.90 2.79
C THR A 127 -6.57 -7.65 1.30
N GLY A 128 -7.76 -7.93 0.77
CA GLY A 128 -8.00 -7.78 -0.65
C GLY A 128 -9.35 -8.32 -1.12
N ALA A 129 -9.47 -8.38 -2.44
CA ALA A 129 -10.66 -8.88 -3.11
C ALA A 129 -10.31 -9.76 -4.33
N TRP A 130 -11.16 -10.74 -4.56
CA TRP A 130 -11.19 -11.58 -5.76
C TRP A 130 -12.50 -11.35 -6.51
N TYR A 131 -12.41 -11.00 -7.79
CA TYR A 131 -13.54 -10.65 -8.65
C TYR A 131 -13.83 -11.71 -9.74
N GLY A 132 -13.45 -12.96 -9.47
CA GLY A 132 -13.80 -14.13 -10.30
C GLY A 132 -14.79 -15.06 -9.59
N PRO A 133 -14.96 -16.31 -10.07
CA PRO A 133 -15.81 -17.29 -9.42
C PRO A 133 -15.34 -17.56 -7.98
N ALA A 134 -16.25 -17.49 -7.01
CA ALA A 134 -15.90 -17.63 -5.58
C ALA A 134 -15.18 -18.96 -5.27
N GLN A 135 -15.59 -20.05 -5.92
CA GLN A 135 -14.98 -21.38 -5.76
C GLN A 135 -13.49 -21.45 -6.13
N ASP A 136 -13.00 -20.51 -6.94
CA ASP A 136 -11.60 -20.48 -7.37
C ASP A 136 -10.71 -19.73 -6.37
N PHE A 137 -11.30 -18.95 -5.45
CA PHE A 137 -10.58 -18.04 -4.55
C PHE A 137 -9.49 -18.76 -3.72
N GLU A 138 -9.83 -19.90 -3.12
CA GLU A 138 -8.90 -20.65 -2.27
C GLU A 138 -7.65 -21.09 -3.04
N ALA A 139 -7.84 -21.55 -4.29
CA ALA A 139 -6.74 -21.99 -5.15
C ALA A 139 -5.81 -20.84 -5.53
N ILE A 140 -6.35 -19.64 -5.74
CA ILE A 140 -5.57 -18.43 -6.01
C ILE A 140 -4.66 -18.08 -4.83
N LEU A 141 -5.18 -18.16 -3.59
CA LEU A 141 -4.45 -17.69 -2.41
C LEU A 141 -3.58 -18.77 -1.74
N ALA A 142 -3.86 -20.05 -1.99
CA ALA A 142 -3.14 -21.18 -1.41
C ALA A 142 -1.60 -21.13 -1.55
N PRO A 143 -0.99 -20.68 -2.67
CA PRO A 143 0.46 -20.58 -2.79
C PRO A 143 1.11 -19.61 -1.78
N PHE A 144 0.42 -18.52 -1.45
CA PHE A 144 0.87 -17.59 -0.42
C PHE A 144 0.63 -18.16 0.98
N LEU A 145 -0.60 -18.64 1.27
CA LEU A 145 -0.96 -19.11 2.62
C LEU A 145 -0.10 -20.30 3.08
N ARG A 146 0.34 -21.18 2.18
CA ARG A 146 1.26 -22.29 2.51
C ARG A 146 2.63 -21.84 3.02
N GLN A 147 3.04 -20.60 2.74
CA GLN A 147 4.29 -20.02 3.22
C GLN A 147 4.14 -19.26 4.55
N MET A 148 2.89 -19.03 4.98
CA MET A 148 2.57 -18.29 6.19
C MET A 148 2.33 -19.23 7.37
N PRO A 149 2.46 -18.74 8.63
CA PRO A 149 2.09 -19.52 9.81
C PRO A 149 0.62 -19.98 9.76
N ALA A 150 0.37 -21.18 10.28
CA ALA A 150 -0.97 -21.74 10.36
C ALA A 150 -1.89 -20.93 11.30
N ASN A 151 -3.20 -21.11 11.13
CA ASN A 151 -4.26 -20.52 11.97
C ASN A 151 -4.24 -18.97 12.08
N PRO A 152 -4.21 -18.22 10.95
CA PRO A 152 -4.48 -16.78 10.99
C PRO A 152 -5.87 -16.48 11.56
N LYS A 153 -6.06 -15.25 12.05
CA LYS A 153 -7.40 -14.69 12.17
C LYS A 153 -7.91 -14.38 10.76
N THR A 154 -9.03 -14.99 10.38
CA THR A 154 -9.53 -14.94 9.01
C THR A 154 -10.91 -14.31 8.91
N THR A 155 -11.14 -13.57 7.83
CA THR A 155 -12.45 -13.16 7.35
C THR A 155 -12.46 -13.39 5.85
N VAL A 156 -13.44 -14.14 5.35
CA VAL A 156 -13.69 -14.33 3.91
C VAL A 156 -15.19 -14.18 3.72
N LYS A 157 -15.60 -13.33 2.77
CA LYS A 157 -17.02 -13.07 2.50
C LYS A 157 -17.24 -12.98 1.00
N ASP A 158 -18.08 -13.88 0.50
CA ASP A 158 -18.60 -13.81 -0.85
C ASP A 158 -19.76 -12.82 -0.93
N GLY A 159 -19.92 -12.21 -2.11
CA GLY A 159 -20.97 -11.24 -2.36
C GLY A 159 -20.89 -10.66 -3.76
N THR A 160 -21.49 -9.48 -3.88
CA THR A 160 -21.53 -8.68 -5.10
C THR A 160 -20.42 -7.62 -5.08
N TYR A 161 -20.12 -7.05 -6.25
CA TYR A 161 -19.19 -5.92 -6.36
C TYR A 161 -19.55 -4.77 -5.40
N ILE A 162 -20.84 -4.39 -5.28
CA ILE A 162 -21.21 -3.28 -4.39
C ILE A 162 -20.96 -3.61 -2.90
N GLN A 163 -21.12 -4.88 -2.51
CA GLN A 163 -20.82 -5.32 -1.15
C GLN A 163 -19.32 -5.29 -0.86
N SER A 164 -18.45 -5.55 -1.86
CA SER A 164 -17.01 -5.37 -1.68
C SER A 164 -16.64 -3.90 -1.50
N VAL A 165 -17.28 -2.99 -2.25
CA VAL A 165 -17.06 -1.55 -2.08
C VAL A 165 -17.49 -1.10 -0.68
N ILE A 166 -18.66 -1.54 -0.19
CA ILE A 166 -19.12 -1.26 1.18
C ILE A 166 -18.14 -1.81 2.23
N TYR A 167 -17.58 -3.00 1.99
CA TYR A 167 -16.60 -3.60 2.90
C TYR A 167 -15.34 -2.74 3.08
N PHE A 168 -14.83 -2.12 2.01
CA PHE A 168 -13.60 -1.30 2.08
C PHE A 168 -13.85 0.17 2.39
N ALA A 169 -14.88 0.77 1.80
CA ALA A 169 -15.16 2.20 1.91
C ALA A 169 -16.14 2.54 3.05
N GLY A 170 -16.83 1.55 3.61
CA GLY A 170 -17.91 1.78 4.56
C GLY A 170 -19.19 2.23 3.87
N SER A 171 -19.71 3.40 4.26
CA SER A 171 -20.97 3.92 3.72
C SER A 171 -20.83 4.42 2.28
N LEU A 172 -21.84 4.16 1.44
CA LEU A 172 -21.93 4.71 0.08
C LEU A 172 -23.01 5.81 -0.03
N ASP A 173 -23.18 6.57 1.05
CA ASP A 173 -24.15 7.67 1.11
C ASP A 173 -23.74 8.82 0.19
N THR A 174 -24.47 8.99 -0.92
CA THR A 174 -24.25 10.07 -1.89
C THR A 174 -25.12 11.29 -1.64
N THR A 175 -25.88 11.35 -0.54
CA THR A 175 -26.80 12.47 -0.26
C THR A 175 -26.11 13.68 0.35
N LYS A 176 -24.86 13.54 0.78
CA LYS A 176 -24.03 14.58 1.39
C LYS A 176 -22.56 14.42 0.97
N PRO A 177 -21.74 15.49 1.07
CA PRO A 177 -20.30 15.36 0.91
C PRO A 177 -19.72 14.40 1.94
N ASP A 178 -18.68 13.66 1.54
CA ASP A 178 -17.90 12.84 2.46
C ASP A 178 -17.03 13.71 3.39
N GLY A 179 -16.49 13.12 4.45
CA GLY A 179 -15.56 13.77 5.36
C GLY A 179 -14.22 14.10 4.69
N HIS A 180 -13.49 15.03 5.30
CA HIS A 180 -12.07 15.23 4.99
C HIS A 180 -11.23 14.42 5.97
N ASP A 181 -10.21 13.75 5.46
CA ASP A 181 -9.16 13.15 6.28
C ASP A 181 -7.88 13.99 6.19
N THR A 182 -7.19 14.12 7.31
CA THR A 182 -5.87 14.73 7.39
C THR A 182 -4.87 13.64 7.73
N PHE A 183 -4.18 13.15 6.71
CA PHE A 183 -3.18 12.10 6.87
C PHE A 183 -1.88 12.47 6.16
N TYR A 184 -0.77 11.97 6.68
CA TYR A 184 0.55 12.06 6.04
C TYR A 184 0.89 10.70 5.45
N VAL A 185 1.11 10.67 4.14
CA VAL A 185 1.60 9.47 3.44
C VAL A 185 2.93 9.75 2.77
N LYS A 186 3.80 8.75 2.82
CA LYS A 186 5.01 8.70 2.03
C LYS A 186 5.07 7.34 1.36
N SER A 187 5.24 7.36 0.04
CA SER A 187 5.36 6.15 -0.75
C SER A 187 6.81 5.87 -1.06
N LEU A 188 7.18 4.59 -0.98
CA LEU A 188 8.43 4.07 -1.52
C LEU A 188 8.06 3.03 -2.57
N MET A 189 8.77 3.05 -3.70
CA MET A 189 8.50 2.16 -4.83
C MET A 189 9.75 1.32 -5.12
N THR A 190 9.53 0.06 -5.47
CA THR A 190 10.59 -0.86 -5.92
C THR A 190 10.32 -1.25 -7.37
N PRO A 191 11.30 -1.13 -8.28
CA PRO A 191 11.13 -1.57 -9.66
C PRO A 191 10.78 -3.06 -9.72
N GLU A 192 9.86 -3.44 -10.60
CA GLU A 192 9.46 -4.84 -10.78
C GLU A 192 10.65 -5.75 -11.12
N SER A 193 11.57 -5.26 -11.96
CA SER A 193 12.80 -5.95 -12.36
C SER A 193 13.88 -5.99 -11.27
N SER A 194 13.72 -5.23 -10.20
CA SER A 194 14.67 -5.15 -9.08
C SER A 194 13.90 -5.07 -7.76
N PRO A 195 13.24 -6.18 -7.37
CA PRO A 195 12.44 -6.23 -6.15
C PRO A 195 13.29 -6.03 -4.89
N MET A 196 12.65 -5.85 -3.74
CA MET A 196 13.38 -5.68 -2.49
C MET A 196 14.27 -6.91 -2.21
N SER A 197 15.52 -6.65 -1.85
CA SER A 197 16.44 -7.69 -1.39
C SER A 197 16.01 -8.23 -0.02
N ALA A 198 16.41 -9.45 0.30
CA ALA A 198 16.14 -10.04 1.61
C ALA A 198 16.69 -9.18 2.77
N ALA A 199 17.85 -8.53 2.57
CA ALA A 199 18.42 -7.61 3.55
C ALA A 199 17.56 -6.36 3.74
N ALA A 200 17.03 -5.77 2.66
CA ALA A 200 16.12 -4.63 2.73
C ALA A 200 14.79 -4.98 3.41
N ILE A 201 14.22 -6.15 3.09
CA ILE A 201 13.00 -6.66 3.72
C ILE A 201 13.21 -6.89 5.23
N MET A 202 14.35 -7.48 5.61
CA MET A 202 14.70 -7.68 7.01
C MET A 202 14.86 -6.35 7.75
N ALA A 203 15.57 -5.39 7.15
CA ALA A 203 15.75 -4.06 7.70
C ALA A 203 14.41 -3.32 7.88
N LEU A 204 13.51 -3.41 6.89
CA LEU A 204 12.16 -2.85 7.00
C LEU A 204 11.38 -3.50 8.15
N SER A 205 11.44 -4.83 8.28
CA SER A 205 10.76 -5.57 9.34
C SER A 205 11.27 -5.16 10.72
N GLN A 206 12.59 -5.04 10.89
CA GLN A 206 13.22 -4.55 12.12
C GLN A 206 12.80 -3.11 12.43
N TYR A 207 12.80 -2.24 11.42
CA TYR A 207 12.43 -0.85 11.56
C TYR A 207 10.99 -0.69 12.05
N LEU A 208 10.05 -1.39 11.41
CA LEU A 208 8.64 -1.37 11.76
C LEU A 208 8.39 -1.95 13.16
N ALA A 209 9.08 -3.04 13.52
CA ALA A 209 8.85 -3.74 14.78
C ALA A 209 9.52 -3.08 16.01
N THR A 210 10.62 -2.33 15.82
CA THR A 210 11.44 -1.84 16.95
C THR A 210 11.89 -0.38 16.84
N GLU A 211 12.19 0.12 15.65
CA GLU A 211 12.90 1.41 15.53
C GLU A 211 11.96 2.60 15.39
N GLY A 212 10.76 2.43 14.83
CA GLY A 212 9.81 3.52 14.65
C GLY A 212 9.58 4.30 15.95
N LYS A 213 9.41 3.58 17.07
CA LYS A 213 9.23 4.19 18.40
C LYS A 213 10.52 4.77 18.99
N LEU A 214 11.64 4.05 18.90
CA LEU A 214 12.93 4.56 19.39
C LEU A 214 13.36 5.82 18.65
N ARG A 215 13.06 5.94 17.36
CA ARG A 215 13.37 7.15 16.59
C ARG A 215 12.41 8.30 16.87
N TYR A 216 11.14 8.01 17.15
CA TYR A 216 10.16 9.04 17.48
C TYR A 216 10.35 9.59 18.91
N TYR A 217 10.58 8.74 19.91
CA TYR A 217 10.73 9.16 21.31
C TYR A 217 12.18 9.21 21.82
N GLY A 218 13.15 8.72 21.03
CA GLY A 218 14.56 8.72 21.39
C GLY A 218 14.88 7.89 22.64
N SER A 219 15.88 8.36 23.38
CA SER A 219 16.33 7.76 24.66
C SER A 219 15.28 7.80 25.77
N HIS A 220 14.17 8.53 25.57
CA HIS A 220 13.09 8.60 26.55
C HIS A 220 12.14 7.40 26.49
N TYR A 221 12.16 6.63 25.39
CA TYR A 221 11.22 5.53 25.18
C TYR A 221 11.13 4.55 26.38
N PRO A 222 12.25 4.02 26.94
CA PRO A 222 12.17 3.11 28.09
C PRO A 222 11.55 3.74 29.34
N ARG A 223 11.85 5.02 29.61
CA ARG A 223 11.28 5.76 30.75
C ARG A 223 9.79 6.01 30.55
N LEU A 224 9.38 6.38 29.34
CA LEU A 224 7.98 6.62 29.01
C LEU A 224 7.17 5.33 29.10
N THR A 225 7.69 4.19 28.64
CA THR A 225 7.06 2.87 28.80
C THR A 225 6.90 2.52 30.28
N ALA A 226 7.94 2.73 31.09
CA ALA A 226 7.86 2.48 32.53
C ALA A 226 6.81 3.37 33.22
N LEU A 227 6.69 4.65 32.81
CA LEU A 227 5.67 5.56 33.32
C LEU A 227 4.27 5.13 32.90
N LYS A 228 4.07 4.74 31.63
CA LYS A 228 2.78 4.24 31.13
C LYS A 228 2.33 3.01 31.91
N ASN A 229 3.21 2.02 32.07
CA ASN A 229 2.90 0.78 32.80
C ASN A 229 2.57 1.05 34.28
N LYS A 230 3.15 2.10 34.87
CA LYS A 230 2.90 2.47 36.27
C LYS A 230 1.59 3.23 36.46
N TYR A 231 1.28 4.19 35.57
CA TYR A 231 0.21 5.16 35.78
C TYR A 231 -1.02 4.94 34.91
N ASP A 232 -0.92 4.14 33.85
CA ASP A 232 -2.04 3.75 32.99
C ASP A 232 -1.94 2.28 32.57
N PRO A 233 -1.97 1.34 33.54
CA PRO A 233 -1.79 -0.09 33.31
C PRO A 233 -2.95 -0.75 32.56
N THR A 234 -4.06 -0.04 32.35
CA THR A 234 -5.24 -0.53 31.61
C THR A 234 -5.44 0.21 30.28
N ASP A 235 -4.43 0.97 29.84
CA ASP A 235 -4.41 1.71 28.57
C ASP A 235 -5.63 2.63 28.33
N VAL A 236 -6.06 3.35 29.35
CA VAL A 236 -7.18 4.31 29.27
C VAL A 236 -6.83 5.47 28.32
N PHE A 237 -5.59 5.95 28.33
CA PHE A 237 -5.11 7.03 27.47
C PHE A 237 -4.43 6.47 26.22
N ARG A 238 -5.25 6.11 25.24
CA ARG A 238 -4.80 5.55 23.96
C ARG A 238 -4.80 6.59 22.85
N PHE A 239 -3.66 6.73 22.17
CA PHE A 239 -3.49 7.62 21.02
C PHE A 239 -2.69 6.90 19.92
N PRO A 240 -2.90 7.21 18.62
CA PRO A 240 -2.15 6.58 17.53
C PRO A 240 -0.63 6.71 17.64
N THR A 241 -0.15 7.79 18.26
CA THR A 241 1.26 8.06 18.58
C THR A 241 1.51 8.02 20.10
N GLY A 242 0.74 7.21 20.83
CA GLY A 242 0.92 7.01 22.26
C GLY A 242 2.04 6.02 22.57
N ILE A 243 2.63 6.17 23.75
CA ILE A 243 3.51 5.14 24.31
C ILE A 243 2.61 4.00 24.76
N GLU A 244 2.54 2.96 23.95
CA GLU A 244 1.79 1.73 24.24
C GLU A 244 2.78 0.57 24.47
N GLU A 245 2.36 -0.44 25.24
CA GLU A 245 3.10 -1.64 25.66
C GLU A 245 4.10 -2.22 24.63
#